data_AF-A0A7C6FCE9-F1
#
_entry.id   AF-A0A7C6FCE9-F1
#
_cell.length_a   1.000
_cell.length_b   1.000
_cell.length_c   1.000
_cell.angle_alpha   90.00
_cell.angle_beta   90.00
_cell.angle_gamma   90.00
#
_symmetry.space_group_name_H-M   'P 1'
#
loop_
_entity.id
_entity.type
_entity.pdbx_description
1 polymer ?
#
loop_
_entity_poly.entity_id
_entity_poly.type
_entity_poly.pdbx_seq_one_letter_code
_entity_poly.pdbx_strand_id
1 'polypeptide(L)'
;MHILPQLETMADQFTPAERQLSSVLLAEYPFSGLEPIQALSKRAHISAPSISRFVNKLGYAGFHEFQQQLIKELRDERRAPVEVRQDRPDGGKATLATYLARIDALNEEMLNRVTPTQFERICEMLGDPKRSVYLIGGRMSDSIAESRLGRAA
;
A
#
# COMPACT_ATOMS: atom_id res chain seq x y z
N MET A 1 -1.29 13.20 -7.66
CA MET A 1 -0.10 12.75 -6.92
C MET A 1 -0.60 11.79 -5.87
N HIS A 2 -0.30 10.50 -5.98
CA HIS A 2 -0.80 9.50 -5.04
C HIS A 2 0.18 9.39 -3.85
N ILE A 3 -0.34 9.44 -2.63
CA ILE A 3 0.45 9.40 -1.39
C ILE A 3 1.16 8.05 -1.24
N LEU A 4 0.51 6.95 -1.62
CA LEU A 4 1.06 5.60 -1.42
C LEU A 4 2.38 5.35 -2.17
N PRO A 5 2.51 5.63 -3.49
CA PRO A 5 3.79 5.59 -4.19
C PRO A 5 4.88 6.50 -3.61
N GLN A 6 4.49 7.63 -3.00
CA GLN A 6 5.46 8.53 -2.37
C GLN A 6 6.01 7.96 -1.07
N LEU A 7 5.15 7.33 -0.26
CA LEU A 7 5.58 6.62 0.96
C LEU A 7 6.57 5.50 0.62
N GLU A 8 6.33 4.77 -0.48
CA GLU A 8 7.23 3.71 -0.98
C GLU A 8 8.58 4.28 -1.44
N THR A 9 8.55 5.33 -2.27
CA THR A 9 9.77 5.95 -2.82
C THR A 9 10.67 6.54 -1.74
N MET A 10 10.08 7.07 -0.67
CA MET A 10 10.83 7.70 0.43
C MET A 10 11.16 6.75 1.59
N ALA A 11 10.73 5.47 1.52
CA ALA A 11 10.81 4.51 2.62
C ALA A 11 12.23 4.34 3.19
N ASP A 12 13.25 4.35 2.34
CA ASP A 12 14.64 4.17 2.75
C ASP A 12 15.17 5.39 3.53
N GLN A 13 14.61 6.58 3.29
CA GLN A 13 14.99 7.84 3.93
C GLN A 13 14.27 8.09 5.25
N PHE A 14 13.36 7.20 5.67
CA PHE A 14 12.61 7.34 6.90
C PHE A 14 13.44 6.95 8.13
N THR A 15 13.35 7.77 9.18
CA THR A 15 13.82 7.42 10.52
C THR A 15 12.98 6.26 11.10
N PRO A 16 13.42 5.58 12.17
CA PRO A 16 12.63 4.51 12.78
C PRO A 16 11.20 4.92 13.16
N ALA A 17 11.02 6.12 13.72
CA ALA A 17 9.70 6.65 14.05
C ALA A 17 8.85 6.92 12.79
N GLU A 18 9.45 7.46 11.73
CA GLU A 18 8.75 7.69 10.47
C GLU A 18 8.35 6.38 9.78
N ARG A 19 9.18 5.33 9.87
CA ARG A 19 8.83 3.99 9.37
C ARG A 19 7.66 3.40 10.14
N GLN A 20 7.61 3.58 11.46
CA GLN A 20 6.48 3.17 12.29
C GLN A 20 5.20 3.96 11.94
N LEU A 21 5.30 5.27 11.71
CA LEU A 21 4.15 6.05 11.26
C LEU A 21 3.66 5.58 9.88
N SER A 22 4.59 5.36 8.95
CA SER A 22 4.29 4.84 7.62
C SER A 22 3.61 3.46 7.69
N SER A 23 4.09 2.54 8.53
CA SER A 23 3.46 1.22 8.68
C SER A 23 2.04 1.31 9.25
N VAL A 24 1.79 2.20 10.22
CA VAL A 24 0.44 2.45 10.76
C VAL A 24 -0.47 3.06 9.71
N LEU A 25 0.04 3.97 8.88
CA LEU A 25 -0.71 4.54 7.76
C LEU A 25 -1.08 3.45 6.73
N LEU A 26 -0.12 2.60 6.36
CA LEU A 26 -0.30 1.56 5.35
C LEU A 26 -1.23 0.41 5.81
N ALA A 27 -1.32 0.14 7.12
CA ALA A 27 -2.15 -0.95 7.65
C ALA A 27 -3.64 -0.79 7.34
N GLU A 28 -4.16 0.44 7.39
CA GLU A 28 -5.57 0.77 7.08
C GLU A 28 -5.64 1.95 6.11
N TYR A 29 -4.77 1.96 5.11
CA TYR A 29 -4.73 3.03 4.12
C TYR A 29 -6.03 3.05 3.29
N PRO A 30 -6.58 4.25 2.98
CA PRO A 30 -6.18 5.58 3.43
C PRO A 30 -6.85 6.06 4.73
N PHE A 31 -7.72 5.25 5.35
CA PHE A 31 -8.57 5.65 6.47
C PHE A 31 -7.79 6.03 7.74
N SER A 32 -6.70 5.33 8.02
CA SER A 32 -5.81 5.63 9.14
C SER A 32 -5.30 7.09 9.13
N GLY A 33 -5.01 7.63 7.94
CA GLY A 33 -4.57 9.01 7.73
C GLY A 33 -5.70 10.03 7.81
N LEU A 34 -6.96 9.61 7.74
CA LEU A 34 -8.14 10.48 7.82
C LEU A 34 -8.64 10.70 9.24
N GLU A 35 -8.10 9.96 10.21
CA GLU A 35 -8.39 10.19 11.62
C GLU A 35 -7.81 11.52 12.12
N PRO A 36 -8.39 12.09 13.19
CA PRO A 36 -7.78 13.23 13.87
C PRO A 36 -6.32 12.93 14.25
N ILE A 37 -5.43 13.91 14.11
CA ILE A 37 -3.99 13.74 14.37
C ILE A 37 -3.70 13.18 15.77
N GLN A 38 -4.56 13.46 16.75
CA GLN A 38 -4.43 12.94 18.11
C GLN A 38 -4.79 11.45 18.23
N ALA A 39 -5.74 10.95 17.44
CA ALA A 39 -6.05 9.53 17.37
C ALA A 39 -4.90 8.78 16.68
N LEU A 40 -4.41 9.31 15.55
CA LEU A 40 -3.25 8.76 14.86
C LEU A 40 -1.99 8.77 15.74
N SER A 41 -1.76 9.85 16.48
CA SER A 41 -0.67 9.99 17.47
C SER A 41 -0.68 8.88 18.52
N LYS A 42 -1.86 8.59 19.09
CA LYS A 42 -2.02 7.52 20.07
C LYS A 42 -1.76 6.15 19.45
N ARG A 43 -2.34 5.87 18.28
CA ARG A 43 -2.19 4.57 17.59
C ARG A 43 -0.76 4.33 17.13
N ALA A 44 -0.09 5.36 16.63
CA ALA A 44 1.29 5.26 16.15
C ALA A 44 2.33 5.41 17.27
N HIS A 45 1.93 5.74 18.50
CA HIS A 45 2.83 6.09 19.60
C HIS A 45 3.85 7.20 19.22
N ILE A 46 3.42 8.16 18.41
CA ILE A 46 4.24 9.24 17.87
C ILE A 46 3.55 10.57 18.10
N SER A 47 4.27 11.55 18.65
CA SER A 47 3.68 12.84 18.98
C SER A 47 3.11 13.57 17.76
N ALA A 48 1.99 14.28 17.94
CA ALA A 48 1.35 15.06 16.87
C ALA A 48 2.32 16.03 16.14
N PRO A 49 3.25 16.75 16.82
CA PRO A 49 4.26 17.55 16.13
C PRO A 49 5.21 16.73 15.23
N SER A 50 5.50 15.48 15.60
CA SER A 50 6.33 14.59 14.78
C SER A 50 5.57 14.10 13.55
N ILE A 51 4.27 13.82 13.68
CA ILE A 51 3.40 13.53 12.53
C ILE A 51 3.36 14.74 11.59
N SER A 52 3.20 15.96 12.11
CA SER A 52 3.24 17.18 11.29
C SER A 52 4.57 17.35 10.56
N ARG A 53 5.71 17.11 11.22
CA ARG A 53 7.02 17.13 10.56
C ARG A 53 7.15 16.07 9.47
N PHE A 54 6.62 14.87 9.70
CA PHE A 54 6.63 13.79 8.73
C PHE A 54 5.86 14.16 7.46
N VAL A 55 4.61 14.64 7.58
CA VAL A 55 3.84 15.07 6.39
C VAL A 55 4.47 16.29 5.71
N ASN A 56 5.15 17.16 6.46
CA ASN A 56 5.93 18.25 5.86
C ASN A 56 7.12 17.73 5.06
N LYS A 57 7.81 16.70 5.55
CA LYS A 57 8.87 16.00 4.82
C LYS A 57 8.36 15.36 3.53
N LEU A 58 7.10 14.89 3.51
CA LEU A 58 6.44 14.38 2.30
C LEU A 58 6.02 15.48 1.31
N GLY A 59 6.20 16.77 1.66
CA GLY A 59 5.91 17.90 0.79
C GLY A 59 4.53 18.55 1.00
N TYR A 60 3.81 18.19 2.06
CA TYR A 60 2.55 18.85 2.44
C TYR A 60 2.82 20.01 3.40
N ALA A 61 2.07 21.11 3.34
CA ALA A 61 2.19 22.22 4.29
C ALA A 61 1.76 21.86 5.72
N GLY A 62 1.02 20.75 5.88
CA GLY A 62 0.65 20.20 7.18
C GLY A 62 -0.32 19.03 7.07
N PHE A 63 -0.73 18.52 8.24
CA PHE A 63 -1.59 17.33 8.32
C PHE A 63 -2.97 17.53 7.66
N HIS A 64 -3.52 18.75 7.70
CA HIS A 64 -4.79 19.03 7.04
C HIS A 64 -4.70 18.89 5.51
N GLU A 65 -3.63 19.41 4.90
CA GLU A 65 -3.44 19.28 3.45
C GLU A 65 -3.21 17.83 3.03
N PHE A 66 -2.42 17.09 3.82
CA PHE A 66 -2.25 15.64 3.65
C PHE A 66 -3.60 14.91 3.66
N GLN A 67 -4.49 15.22 4.62
CA GLN A 67 -5.84 14.66 4.67
C GLN A 67 -6.69 15.03 3.44
N GLN A 68 -6.63 16.29 2.98
CA GLN A 68 -7.36 16.70 1.78
C GLN A 68 -6.92 15.90 0.55
N GLN A 69 -5.61 15.61 0.45
CA GLN A 69 -5.06 14.81 -0.61
C GLN A 69 -5.52 13.33 -0.53
N LEU A 70 -5.56 12.73 0.67
CA LEU A 70 -6.15 11.39 0.87
C LEU A 70 -7.63 11.33 0.46
N ILE A 71 -8.42 12.35 0.83
CA ILE A 71 -9.85 12.43 0.44
C ILE A 71 -9.97 12.60 -1.09
N LYS A 72 -9.07 13.36 -1.71
CA LYS A 72 -9.03 13.50 -3.17
C LYS A 72 -8.75 12.15 -3.85
N GLU A 73 -7.75 11.41 -3.39
CA GLU A 73 -7.43 10.07 -3.88
C GLU A 73 -8.61 9.12 -3.74
N LEU A 74 -9.28 9.08 -2.59
CA LEU A 74 -10.50 8.28 -2.40
C LEU A 74 -11.63 8.64 -3.38
N ARG A 75 -11.77 9.92 -3.73
CA ARG A 75 -12.79 10.36 -4.69
C ARG A 75 -12.41 9.95 -6.11
N ASP A 76 -11.14 10.07 -6.47
CA ASP A 76 -10.63 9.68 -7.79
C ASP A 76 -10.69 8.13 -7.94
N GLU A 77 -10.33 7.38 -6.90
CA GLU A 77 -10.50 5.93 -6.79
C GLU A 77 -11.95 5.46 -6.69
N ARG A 78 -12.93 6.33 -6.40
CA ARG A 78 -14.36 5.97 -6.51
C ARG A 78 -14.96 6.32 -7.85
N ARG A 79 -14.37 7.29 -8.57
CA ARG A 79 -14.71 7.57 -9.97
C ARG A 79 -14.16 6.48 -10.89
N ALA A 80 -12.93 6.02 -10.69
CA ALA A 80 -12.33 4.98 -11.52
C ALA A 80 -13.11 3.63 -11.56
N PRO A 81 -13.68 3.07 -10.47
CA PRO A 81 -14.48 1.86 -10.50
C PRO A 81 -15.86 2.04 -11.15
N VAL A 82 -16.41 3.27 -11.10
CA VAL A 82 -17.68 3.59 -11.78
C VAL A 82 -17.44 3.84 -13.27
N GLU A 83 -16.33 4.48 -13.63
CA GLU A 83 -15.90 4.68 -15.02
C GLU A 83 -15.43 3.37 -15.66
N VAL A 84 -14.72 2.47 -14.95
CA VAL A 84 -14.37 1.12 -15.44
C VAL A 84 -15.61 0.22 -15.62
N ARG A 85 -16.74 0.53 -14.97
CA ARG A 85 -18.04 -0.13 -15.25
C ARG A 85 -18.69 0.42 -16.53
N GLN A 86 -18.46 1.68 -16.87
CA GLN A 86 -19.09 2.38 -17.99
C GLN A 86 -18.26 2.31 -19.29
N ASP A 87 -16.93 2.29 -19.20
CA ASP A 87 -16.02 1.94 -20.29
C ASP A 87 -15.88 0.42 -20.40
N ARG A 88 -17.00 -0.29 -20.58
CA ARG A 88 -16.98 -1.59 -21.25
C ARG A 88 -17.11 -1.29 -22.75
N PRO A 89 -16.04 -1.40 -23.56
CA PRO A 89 -16.19 -1.33 -25.01
C PRO A 89 -17.05 -2.49 -25.53
N ASP A 90 -17.15 -3.58 -24.75
CA ASP A 90 -17.84 -4.78 -25.18
C ASP A 90 -18.97 -5.13 -24.21
N GLY A 91 -20.21 -5.01 -24.69
CA GLY A 91 -21.44 -5.43 -24.04
C GLY A 91 -21.50 -6.93 -23.73
N GLY A 92 -20.64 -7.43 -22.85
CA GLY A 92 -20.77 -8.74 -22.22
C GLY A 92 -19.86 -9.86 -22.74
N LYS A 93 -18.76 -9.59 -23.46
CA LYS A 93 -17.78 -10.65 -23.81
C LYS A 93 -16.34 -10.16 -23.68
N ALA A 94 -15.82 -10.13 -22.45
CA ALA A 94 -14.36 -10.09 -22.28
C ALA A 94 -13.78 -11.37 -22.91
N THR A 95 -12.99 -11.20 -23.96
CA THR A 95 -12.31 -12.34 -24.60
C THR A 95 -11.11 -12.77 -23.75
N LEU A 96 -10.59 -13.98 -23.99
CA LEU A 96 -9.33 -14.42 -23.37
C LEU A 96 -8.20 -13.42 -23.62
N ALA A 97 -8.14 -12.82 -24.81
CA ALA A 97 -7.13 -11.81 -25.16
C ALA A 97 -7.25 -10.55 -24.28
N THR A 98 -8.46 -10.05 -24.07
CA THR A 98 -8.71 -8.88 -23.18
C THR A 98 -8.34 -9.19 -21.74
N TYR A 99 -8.59 -10.42 -21.27
CA TYR A 99 -8.22 -10.86 -19.93
C TYR A 99 -6.69 -10.94 -19.76
N LEU A 100 -5.98 -11.53 -20.72
CA LEU A 100 -4.51 -11.61 -20.70
C LEU A 100 -3.87 -10.22 -20.74
N ALA A 101 -4.34 -9.33 -21.62
CA ALA A 101 -3.87 -7.95 -21.65
C ALA A 101 -4.07 -7.21 -20.31
N ARG A 102 -5.14 -7.55 -19.58
CA ARG A 102 -5.36 -6.99 -18.24
C ARG A 102 -4.38 -7.54 -17.21
N ILE A 103 -4.05 -8.83 -17.28
CA ILE A 103 -3.01 -9.42 -16.42
C ILE A 103 -1.66 -8.77 -16.71
N ASP A 104 -1.31 -8.57 -17.98
CA ASP A 104 -0.06 -7.95 -18.37
C ASP A 104 0.06 -6.52 -17.83
N ALA A 105 -1.01 -5.72 -17.97
CA ALA A 105 -1.06 -4.38 -17.40
C ALA A 105 -0.88 -4.37 -15.86
N LEU A 106 -1.49 -5.33 -15.16
CA LEU A 106 -1.32 -5.48 -13.71
C LEU A 106 0.11 -5.90 -13.35
N ASN A 107 0.74 -6.77 -14.14
CA ASN A 107 2.13 -7.18 -13.92
C ASN A 107 3.10 -6.02 -14.14
N GLU A 108 2.92 -5.23 -15.19
CA GLU A 108 3.70 -4.01 -15.44
C GLU A 108 3.55 -3.00 -14.29
N GLU A 109 2.33 -2.82 -13.80
CA GLU A 109 2.07 -1.96 -12.64
C GLU A 109 2.79 -2.48 -11.38
N MET A 110 2.77 -3.79 -11.12
CA MET A 110 3.49 -4.37 -9.98
C MET A 110 5.00 -4.20 -10.11
N LEU A 111 5.57 -4.40 -11.30
CA LEU A 111 7.00 -4.20 -11.57
C LEU A 111 7.43 -2.75 -11.33
N ASN A 112 6.57 -1.79 -11.60
CA ASN A 112 6.85 -0.37 -11.35
C ASN A 112 6.76 0.02 -9.86
N ARG A 113 6.04 -0.75 -9.04
CA ARG A 113 5.86 -0.49 -7.60
C ARG A 113 6.92 -1.16 -6.73
N VAL A 114 7.40 -2.35 -7.12
CA VAL A 114 8.38 -3.12 -6.33
C VAL A 114 9.78 -2.90 -6.89
N THR A 115 10.65 -2.23 -6.13
CA THR A 115 12.05 -2.05 -6.55
C THR A 115 12.83 -3.37 -6.43
N PRO A 116 13.86 -3.59 -7.26
CA PRO A 116 14.73 -4.77 -7.13
C PRO A 116 15.33 -4.91 -5.72
N THR A 117 15.74 -3.80 -5.10
CA THR A 117 16.29 -3.78 -3.74
C THR A 117 15.27 -4.22 -2.69
N GLN A 118 14.00 -3.80 -2.81
CA GLN A 118 12.94 -4.25 -1.91
C GLN A 118 12.67 -5.74 -2.08
N PHE A 119 12.65 -6.23 -3.33
CA PHE A 119 12.44 -7.64 -3.63
C PHE A 119 13.56 -8.51 -3.03
N GLU A 120 14.82 -8.16 -3.28
CA GLU A 120 15.99 -8.87 -2.72
C GLU A 120 15.95 -8.94 -1.20
N ARG A 121 15.65 -7.80 -0.54
CA ARG A 121 15.54 -7.75 0.92
C ARG A 121 14.44 -8.67 1.46
N ILE A 122 13.29 -8.74 0.78
CA ILE A 122 12.21 -9.65 1.18
C ILE A 122 12.65 -11.10 0.99
N CYS A 123 13.35 -11.43 -0.12
CA CYS A 123 13.90 -12.77 -0.34
C CYS A 123 14.90 -13.17 0.76
N GLU A 124 15.80 -12.28 1.18
CA GLU A 124 16.72 -12.52 2.30
C GLU A 124 15.96 -12.78 3.60
N MET A 125 14.94 -11.98 3.89
CA MET A 125 14.12 -12.14 5.10
C MET A 125 13.32 -13.44 5.11
N LEU A 126 12.81 -13.87 3.95
CA LEU A 126 12.07 -15.12 3.80
C LEU A 126 12.98 -16.36 3.77
N GLY A 127 14.23 -16.19 3.36
CA GLY A 127 15.23 -17.27 3.28
C GLY A 127 16.01 -17.52 4.58
N ASP A 128 15.92 -16.63 5.57
CA ASP A 128 16.59 -16.77 6.87
C ASP A 128 15.90 -17.85 7.73
N PRO A 129 16.52 -19.03 7.95
CA PRO A 129 15.91 -20.13 8.70
C PRO A 129 15.69 -19.80 10.18
N LYS A 130 16.30 -18.72 10.69
CA LYS A 130 16.09 -18.26 12.07
C LYS A 130 14.79 -17.46 12.23
N ARG A 131 14.11 -17.12 11.13
CA ARG A 131 12.87 -16.33 11.14
C ARG A 131 11.66 -17.22 10.90
N SER A 132 10.70 -17.16 11.82
CA SER A 132 9.39 -17.74 11.59
C SER A 132 8.54 -16.80 10.74
N VAL A 133 8.04 -17.29 9.61
CA VAL A 133 7.11 -16.57 8.73
C VAL A 133 5.71 -17.12 8.93
N TYR A 134 4.76 -16.23 9.23
CA TYR A 134 3.35 -16.58 9.40
C TYR A 134 2.56 -15.94 8.27
N LEU A 135 1.69 -16.73 7.63
CA LEU A 135 0.85 -16.30 6.52
C LEU A 135 -0.61 -16.39 6.97
N ILE A 136 -1.37 -15.32 6.73
CA ILE A 136 -2.80 -15.26 7.01
C ILE A 136 -3.49 -14.77 5.76
N GLY A 137 -4.39 -15.58 5.21
CA GLY A 137 -5.20 -15.25 4.05
C GLY A 137 -6.68 -15.15 4.42
N GLY A 138 -7.44 -14.36 3.67
CA GLY A 138 -8.90 -14.36 3.69
C GLY A 138 -9.45 -15.07 2.46
N ARG A 139 -10.77 -15.04 2.24
CA ARG A 139 -11.47 -15.81 1.18
C ARG A 139 -10.81 -15.82 -0.22
N MET A 140 -10.09 -14.75 -0.60
CA MET A 140 -9.43 -14.64 -1.91
C MET A 140 -7.92 -14.91 -1.86
N SER A 141 -7.27 -14.76 -0.70
CA SER A 141 -5.82 -14.90 -0.53
C SER A 141 -5.42 -16.18 0.23
N ASP A 142 -6.39 -16.94 0.72
CA ASP A 142 -6.16 -18.14 1.53
C ASP A 142 -5.39 -19.21 0.76
N SER A 143 -5.75 -19.46 -0.51
CA SER A 143 -5.04 -20.44 -1.35
C SER A 143 -3.56 -20.08 -1.57
N ILE A 144 -3.23 -18.79 -1.57
CA ILE A 144 -1.84 -18.32 -1.67
C ILE A 144 -1.13 -18.50 -0.32
N ALA A 145 -1.80 -18.18 0.79
CA ALA A 145 -1.29 -18.35 2.14
C ALA A 145 -1.02 -19.83 2.51
N GLU A 146 -1.93 -20.74 2.13
CA GLU A 146 -1.80 -22.18 2.38
C GLU A 146 -0.63 -22.79 1.58
N SER A 147 -0.38 -22.32 0.36
CA SER A 147 0.63 -22.86 -0.55
C SER A 147 2.08 -22.80 -0.01
N ARG A 148 2.31 -22.11 1.11
CA ARG A 148 3.63 -21.88 1.72
C ARG A 148 3.75 -22.36 3.17
N LEU A 149 2.80 -23.13 3.70
CA LEU A 149 2.95 -23.85 4.98
C LEU A 149 3.86 -25.08 4.85
N GLY A 150 5.11 -24.87 4.40
CA GLY A 150 6.19 -25.85 4.52
C GLY A 150 6.94 -25.59 5.82
N ARG A 151 6.71 -26.40 6.85
CA ARG A 151 7.61 -26.46 8.01
C ARG A 151 9.00 -26.85 7.52
N ALA A 152 9.94 -25.92 7.52
CA ALA A 152 11.34 -26.27 7.69
C ALA A 152 11.49 -26.73 9.16
N ALA A 153 11.43 -28.05 9.36
CA ALA A 153 11.92 -28.71 10.57
C ALA A 153 13.32 -29.25 10.28
#